data_AF-A0A392NB11-F1
#
_entry.id   AF-A0A392NB11-F1
#
_cell.length_a   1.000
_cell.length_b   1.000
_cell.length_c   1.000
_cell.angle_alpha   90.00
_cell.angle_beta   90.00
_cell.angle_gamma   90.00
#
_symmetry.space_group_name_H-M   'P 1'
#
loop_
_entity.id
_entity.type
_entity.pdbx_description
1 polymer ?
#
loop_
_entity_poly.entity_id
_entity_poly.type
_entity_poly.pdbx_seq_one_letter_code
_entity_poly.pdbx_strand_id
1 'polypeptide(L)'
;GDQLPKFSEEDKKFLLNSLDFIGLNHYTTRLISHVTECTGENHYYNAQQMERIVEWEGGQLIGEKAASEWLYVVPWGLRKIINYVSQKYPAPIYVTENGT
;
A
#
# COMPACT_ATOMS: atom_id res chain seq x y z
N GLY A 1 4.65 2.46 -19.16
CA GLY A 1 5.36 3.59 -19.79
C GLY A 1 6.85 3.38 -19.62
N ASP A 2 7.65 4.37 -19.99
CA ASP A 2 9.11 4.19 -20.11
C ASP A 2 9.88 4.46 -18.81
N GLN A 3 9.18 4.82 -17.72
CA GLN A 3 9.78 5.05 -16.39
C GLN A 3 10.04 3.76 -15.60
N LEU A 4 9.42 2.64 -15.96
CA LEU A 4 9.62 1.35 -15.32
C LEU A 4 10.55 0.49 -16.19
N PRO A 5 11.70 0.02 -15.67
CA PRO A 5 12.59 -0.86 -16.41
C PRO A 5 11.89 -2.13 -16.91
N LYS A 6 12.27 -2.59 -18.10
CA LYS A 6 11.79 -3.85 -18.65
C LYS A 6 12.66 -4.99 -18.14
N PHE A 7 12.04 -5.99 -17.55
CA PHE A 7 12.73 -7.23 -17.19
C PHE A 7 13.13 -7.99 -18.46
N SER A 8 14.37 -8.48 -18.49
CA SER A 8 14.81 -9.49 -19.47
C SER A 8 14.09 -10.82 -19.24
N GLU A 9 14.20 -11.76 -20.18
CA GLU A 9 13.63 -13.09 -19.98
C GLU A 9 14.36 -13.86 -18.87
N GLU A 10 15.67 -13.61 -18.72
CA GLU A 10 16.50 -14.13 -17.65
C GLU A 10 16.03 -13.61 -16.29
N ASP A 11 15.79 -12.30 -16.16
CA ASP A 11 15.30 -11.70 -14.91
C ASP A 11 13.94 -12.25 -14.51
N LYS A 12 13.01 -12.37 -15.47
CA LYS A 12 11.68 -12.93 -15.22
C LYS A 12 11.80 -14.36 -14.71
N LYS A 13 12.64 -15.17 -15.34
CA LYS A 13 12.83 -16.58 -14.96
C LYS A 13 13.49 -16.71 -13.58
N PHE A 14 14.40 -15.80 -13.24
CA PHE A 14 15.03 -15.74 -11.93
C PHE A 14 14.06 -15.30 -10.81
N LEU A 15 13.19 -14.33 -11.09
CA LEU A 15 12.25 -13.78 -10.09
C LEU A 15 10.97 -14.60 -9.93
N LEU A 16 10.55 -15.35 -10.96
CA LEU A 16 9.32 -16.12 -10.90
C LEU A 16 9.43 -17.23 -9.84
N ASN A 17 8.47 -17.27 -8.92
CA ASN A 17 8.38 -18.26 -7.84
C ASN A 17 9.61 -18.30 -6.91
N SER A 18 10.31 -17.17 -6.73
CA SER A 18 11.48 -17.08 -5.84
C SER A 18 11.17 -16.75 -4.38
N LEU A 19 9.88 -16.70 -4.00
CA LEU A 19 9.44 -16.32 -2.65
C LEU A 19 9.20 -17.55 -1.78
N ASP A 20 9.95 -17.66 -0.68
CA ASP A 20 9.69 -18.64 0.38
C ASP A 20 8.63 -18.15 1.38
N PHE A 21 8.56 -16.83 1.59
CA PHE A 21 7.59 -16.16 2.46
C PHE A 21 7.45 -14.67 2.08
N ILE A 22 6.44 -14.01 2.66
CA ILE A 22 6.19 -12.58 2.51
C ILE A 22 6.30 -11.90 3.88
N GLY A 23 7.27 -11.00 4.02
CA GLY A 23 7.34 -10.05 5.14
C GLY A 23 6.44 -8.84 4.87
N LEU A 24 5.54 -8.54 5.81
CA LEU A 24 4.60 -7.44 5.71
C LEU A 24 4.87 -6.40 6.80
N ASN A 25 5.33 -5.22 6.39
CA ASN A 25 5.39 -4.04 7.24
C ASN A 25 4.12 -3.22 7.04
N HIS A 26 3.27 -3.14 8.06
CA HIS A 26 2.02 -2.39 7.98
C HIS A 26 1.76 -1.62 9.27
N TYR A 27 1.54 -0.31 9.10
CA TYR A 27 1.33 0.63 10.22
C TYR A 27 -0.01 1.36 10.13
N THR A 28 -0.50 1.63 8.93
CA THR A 28 -1.72 2.42 8.71
C THR A 28 -2.34 2.09 7.36
N THR A 29 -3.58 2.48 7.17
CA THR A 29 -4.25 2.52 5.85
C THR A 29 -4.62 3.96 5.52
N ARG A 30 -4.92 4.22 4.23
CA ARG A 30 -5.45 5.49 3.72
C ARG A 30 -6.67 5.23 2.86
N LEU A 31 -7.56 6.21 2.81
CA LEU A 31 -8.59 6.29 1.79
C LEU A 31 -7.98 6.92 0.54
N ILE A 32 -8.49 6.53 -0.63
CA ILE A 32 -8.01 7.03 -1.91
C ILE A 32 -9.15 7.76 -2.60
N SER A 33 -8.91 9.02 -2.99
CA SER A 33 -9.83 9.80 -3.82
C SER A 33 -9.25 9.93 -5.24
N HIS A 34 -10.13 9.97 -6.24
CA HIS A 34 -9.73 10.30 -7.60
C HIS A 34 -9.59 11.81 -7.75
N VAL A 35 -8.53 12.26 -8.42
CA VAL A 35 -8.28 13.67 -8.68
C VAL A 35 -7.96 13.90 -10.17
N THR A 36 -8.59 14.90 -10.75
CA THR A 36 -8.34 15.30 -12.16
C THR A 36 -7.17 16.25 -12.29
N GLU A 37 -6.92 17.07 -11.26
CA GLU A 37 -5.81 18.01 -11.18
C GLU A 37 -4.84 17.56 -10.09
N CYS A 38 -3.67 17.09 -10.49
CA CYS A 38 -2.65 16.62 -9.58
C CYS A 38 -1.73 17.78 -9.18
N THR A 39 -1.93 18.33 -7.98
CA THR A 39 -1.17 19.49 -7.47
C THR A 39 0.01 19.11 -6.57
N GLY A 40 0.17 17.82 -6.25
CA GLY A 40 1.20 17.35 -5.33
C GLY A 40 2.57 17.14 -6.00
N GLU A 41 3.64 17.22 -5.22
CA GLU A 41 5.01 16.92 -5.67
C GLU A 41 5.25 15.43 -5.92
N ASN A 42 4.33 14.56 -5.47
CA ASN A 42 4.52 13.12 -5.52
C ASN A 42 4.10 12.55 -6.88
N HIS A 43 5.08 12.37 -7.76
CA HIS A 43 4.90 11.78 -9.09
C HIS A 43 4.17 10.43 -9.09
N TYR A 44 4.32 9.60 -8.06
CA TYR A 44 3.69 8.27 -8.00
C TYR A 44 2.16 8.37 -7.89
N TYR A 45 1.63 9.27 -7.04
CA TYR A 45 0.18 9.45 -6.91
C TYR A 45 -0.41 10.19 -8.10
N ASN A 46 0.33 11.18 -8.62
CA ASN A 46 -0.09 11.95 -9.80
C ASN A 46 -0.26 11.07 -11.04
N ALA A 47 0.69 10.16 -11.28
CA ALA A 47 0.64 9.21 -12.39
C ALA A 47 -0.59 8.28 -12.34
N GLN A 48 -1.21 8.14 -11.17
CA GLN A 48 -2.40 7.32 -10.96
C GLN A 48 -3.67 8.17 -10.76
N GLN A 49 -3.58 9.50 -10.88
CA GLN A 49 -4.71 10.42 -10.68
C GLN A 49 -5.40 10.21 -9.32
N MET A 50 -4.60 10.06 -8.26
CA MET A 50 -5.09 9.75 -6.93
C MET A 50 -4.56 10.69 -5.85
N GLU A 51 -5.36 10.89 -4.81
CA GLU A 51 -4.95 11.52 -3.55
C GLU A 51 -5.20 10.57 -2.38
N ARG A 52 -4.30 10.60 -1.39
CA ARG A 52 -4.49 9.90 -0.12
C ARG A 52 -5.18 10.81 0.88
N ILE A 53 -6.37 10.42 1.30
CA ILE A 53 -7.13 11.15 2.32
C ILE A 53 -7.26 10.32 3.60
N VAL A 54 -7.50 11.03 4.70
CA VAL A 54 -7.71 10.44 6.03
C VAL A 54 -9.13 10.67 6.54
N GLU A 55 -9.88 11.53 5.88
CA GLU A 55 -11.25 11.92 6.20
C GLU A 55 -12.12 11.57 4.99
N TRP A 56 -13.22 10.87 5.22
CA TRP A 56 -14.23 10.60 4.19
C TRP A 56 -15.26 11.73 4.14
N GLU A 57 -16.11 11.72 3.10
CA GLU A 57 -17.25 12.63 2.99
C GLU A 57 -18.06 12.66 4.29
N GLY A 58 -18.26 13.86 4.84
CA GLY A 58 -18.99 14.06 6.10
C GLY A 58 -18.14 14.11 7.37
N GLY A 59 -16.81 14.21 7.27
CA GLY A 59 -15.95 14.48 8.42
C GLY A 59 -15.44 13.24 9.14
N GLN A 60 -15.75 12.05 8.64
CA GLN A 60 -15.38 10.81 9.32
C GLN A 60 -13.91 10.46 9.06
N LEU A 61 -13.09 10.54 10.10
CA LEU A 61 -11.71 10.07 10.05
C LEU A 61 -11.63 8.55 9.88
N ILE A 62 -10.60 8.10 9.17
CA ILE A 62 -10.31 6.68 8.89
C ILE A 62 -9.96 5.89 10.17
N GLY A 63 -9.48 6.59 11.20
CA GLY A 63 -9.07 6.06 12.49
C GLY A 63 -8.51 7.15 13.39
N GLU A 64 -8.15 6.78 14.61
CA GLU A 64 -7.48 7.68 15.56
C GLU A 64 -6.07 8.02 15.07
N LYS A 65 -5.64 9.28 15.23
CA LYS A 65 -4.28 9.71 14.87
C LYS A 65 -3.31 9.33 15.99
N ALA A 66 -2.22 8.66 15.65
CA ALA A 66 -1.17 8.31 16.62
C ALA A 66 -0.16 9.46 16.81
N ALA A 67 0.97 9.20 17.47
CA ALA A 67 1.96 10.23 17.79
C ALA A 67 2.62 10.83 16.54
N SER A 68 2.88 10.01 15.51
CA SER A 68 3.44 10.49 14.25
C SER A 68 2.35 11.04 13.33
N GLU A 69 2.64 12.14 12.63
CA GLU A 69 1.65 12.82 11.78
C GLU A 69 1.05 11.94 10.68
N TRP A 70 1.84 10.97 10.18
CA TRP A 70 1.45 10.04 9.14
C TRP A 70 0.78 8.76 9.67
N LEU A 71 0.66 8.56 10.98
CA LEU A 71 0.12 7.32 11.56
C LEU A 71 -1.34 7.47 11.98
N TYR A 72 -2.17 6.56 11.49
CA TYR A 72 -3.56 6.41 11.92
C TYR A 72 -3.80 4.94 12.31
N VAL A 73 -4.54 4.73 13.39
CA VAL A 73 -4.84 3.41 13.94
C VAL A 73 -5.94 2.76 13.11
N VAL A 74 -5.56 1.90 12.15
CA VAL A 74 -6.49 1.30 11.18
C VAL A 74 -6.35 -0.24 11.12
N PRO A 75 -6.71 -0.98 12.18
CA PRO A 75 -6.50 -2.42 12.27
C PRO A 75 -7.31 -3.23 11.24
N TRP A 76 -8.48 -2.73 10.83
CA TRP A 76 -9.25 -3.36 9.76
C TRP A 76 -8.52 -3.32 8.41
N GLY A 77 -7.64 -2.34 8.21
CA GLY A 77 -6.80 -2.22 7.03
C GLY A 77 -5.74 -3.31 6.94
N LEU A 78 -5.08 -3.62 8.09
CA LEU A 78 -4.14 -4.74 8.20
C LEU A 78 -4.80 -6.07 7.82
N ARG A 79 -6.00 -6.32 8.36
CA ARG A 79 -6.75 -7.54 8.02
C ARG A 79 -7.06 -7.63 6.51
N LYS A 80 -7.45 -6.52 5.88
CA LYS A 80 -7.75 -6.49 4.44
C LYS A 80 -6.51 -6.80 3.60
N ILE A 81 -5.35 -6.23 3.93
CA ILE A 81 -4.14 -6.48 3.14
C ILE A 81 -3.63 -7.91 3.32
N ILE A 82 -3.69 -8.47 4.53
CA ILE A 82 -3.34 -9.89 4.77
C ILE A 82 -4.21 -10.81 3.92
N ASN A 83 -5.54 -10.62 3.96
CA ASN A 83 -6.47 -11.42 3.15
C ASN A 83 -6.20 -11.29 1.65
N TYR A 84 -5.89 -10.08 1.17
CA TYR A 84 -5.59 -9.85 -0.24
C TYR A 84 -4.31 -10.58 -0.66
N VAL A 85 -3.23 -10.43 0.12
CA VAL A 85 -1.93 -11.05 -0.17
C VAL A 85 -2.06 -12.57 -0.12
N SER A 86 -2.76 -13.13 0.88
CA SER A 86 -2.91 -14.59 1.03
C SER A 86 -3.71 -15.23 -0.11
N GLN A 87 -4.65 -14.50 -0.71
CA GLN A 87 -5.43 -14.97 -1.86
C GLN A 87 -4.63 -14.92 -3.17
N LYS A 88 -3.71 -13.95 -3.28
CA LYS A 88 -2.99 -13.66 -4.52
C LYS A 88 -1.64 -14.36 -4.61
N TYR A 89 -0.98 -14.59 -3.48
CA TYR A 89 0.37 -15.14 -3.43
C TYR A 89 0.39 -16.37 -2.50
N PRO A 90 0.71 -17.57 -3.02
CA PRO A 90 0.70 -18.80 -2.24
C PRO A 90 1.98 -18.96 -1.41
N ALA A 91 2.21 -18.04 -0.46
CA ALA A 91 3.36 -18.06 0.44
C ALA A 91 2.94 -17.69 1.87
N PRO A 92 3.61 -18.21 2.91
CA PRO A 92 3.41 -17.77 4.29
C PRO A 92 3.61 -16.26 4.45
N ILE A 93 2.80 -15.62 5.28
CA ILE A 93 2.89 -14.18 5.55
C ILE A 93 3.31 -13.97 7.01
N TYR A 94 4.30 -13.12 7.24
CA TYR A 94 4.74 -12.69 8.55
C TYR A 94 4.59 -11.17 8.66
N VAL A 95 3.93 -10.69 9.72
CA VAL A 95 3.97 -9.26 10.05
C VAL A 95 5.33 -8.97 10.66
N THR A 96 6.19 -8.31 9.91
CA THR A 96 7.57 -8.02 10.31
C THR A 96 7.69 -6.69 11.04
N GLU A 97 6.76 -5.76 10.79
CA GLU A 97 6.65 -4.51 11.52
C GLU A 97 5.19 -4.08 11.68
N ASN A 98 4.84 -3.65 12.89
CA ASN A 98 3.57 -3.01 13.24
C ASN A 98 3.74 -2.15 14.51
N GLY A 99 3.11 -0.99 14.54
CA GLY A 99 3.17 -0.06 15.66
C GLY A 99 2.36 1.21 15.39
N THR A 100 2.20 2.03 16.43
CA THR A 100 1.44 3.30 16.40
C THR A 100 2.15 4.33 17.26
#